data_AF-A0A960YIY1-F1
#
_entry.id   AF-A0A960YIY1-F1
#
_cell.length_a   1.000
_cell.length_b   1.000
_cell.length_c   1.000
_cell.angle_alpha   90.00
_cell.angle_beta   90.00
_cell.angle_gamma   90.00
#
_symmetry.space_group_name_H-M   'P 1'
#
loop_
_entity.id
_entity.type
_entity.pdbx_description
1 polymer ?
#
loop_
_entity_poly.entity_id
_entity_poly.type
_entity_poly.pdbx_seq_one_letter_code
_entity_poly.pdbx_strand_id
1 'polypeptide(L)'
;MKLNAIETIQNGIQLGLKSFPALLVNGILFVLTVWIPYLNVGTLIGMINLPARMARDEGLSMTEIFDPKYRQHFGEVFLTLGLVGMGVLFASMLLVGPILQIAWSLAVLLVIDKGMEPLAAIRKSSDLTYGNKWAIFFAYFLFMIGAYIVILLLAWIGSKIAAFLAGLLVFAVVLLIFPIILGINAEIYKKLTSNG
;
A
#
# COMPACT_ATOMS: atom_id res chain seq x y z
N MET A 1 -6.17 20.26 0.77
CA MET A 1 -6.43 19.61 2.08
C MET A 1 -5.11 19.15 2.67
N LYS A 2 -4.90 19.31 3.99
CA LYS A 2 -3.67 18.88 4.68
C LYS A 2 -3.93 17.57 5.42
N LEU A 3 -3.08 16.57 5.23
CA LEU A 3 -3.12 15.31 5.96
C LEU A 3 -2.59 15.52 7.39
N ASN A 4 -3.21 14.84 8.36
CA ASN A 4 -2.67 14.67 9.69
C ASN A 4 -2.13 13.25 9.83
N ALA A 5 -0.84 13.11 10.12
CA ALA A 5 -0.17 11.80 10.16
C ALA A 5 -0.81 10.83 11.17
N ILE A 6 -1.21 11.32 12.35
CA ILE A 6 -1.79 10.47 13.41
C ILE A 6 -3.17 9.97 12.99
N GLU A 7 -4.00 10.86 12.46
CA GLU A 7 -5.32 10.51 11.96
C GLU A 7 -5.24 9.51 10.79
N THR A 8 -4.29 9.72 9.87
CA THR A 8 -4.02 8.79 8.77
C THR A 8 -3.62 7.40 9.28
N ILE A 9 -2.80 7.31 10.33
CA ILE A 9 -2.44 6.03 10.94
C ILE A 9 -3.66 5.37 11.58
N GLN A 10 -4.45 6.11 12.36
CA GLN A 10 -5.62 5.57 13.06
C GLN A 10 -6.66 5.02 12.08
N ASN A 11 -7.03 5.81 11.07
CA ASN A 11 -7.96 5.39 10.03
C ASN A 11 -7.38 4.24 9.19
N GLY A 12 -6.07 4.29 8.90
CA GLY A 12 -5.38 3.24 8.18
C GLY A 12 -5.38 1.90 8.92
N ILE A 13 -5.16 1.90 10.24
CA ILE A 13 -5.28 0.69 11.09
C ILE A 13 -6.70 0.16 11.02
N GLN A 14 -7.71 1.00 11.21
CA GLN A 14 -9.10 0.58 11.17
C GLN A 14 -9.46 -0.05 9.83
N LEU A 15 -9.03 0.56 8.72
CA LEU A 15 -9.33 0.09 7.38
C LEU A 15 -8.60 -1.21 7.03
N GLY A 16 -7.34 -1.33 7.45
CA GLY A 16 -6.53 -2.54 7.30
C GLY A 16 -7.11 -3.72 8.06
N LEU A 17 -7.54 -3.51 9.32
CA LEU A 17 -8.16 -4.54 10.15
C LEU A 17 -9.55 -4.93 9.63
N LYS A 18 -10.37 -3.96 9.20
CA LYS A 18 -11.68 -4.24 8.59
C LYS A 18 -11.55 -5.10 7.33
N SER A 19 -10.53 -4.84 6.51
CA SER A 19 -10.30 -5.54 5.24
C SER A 19 -9.42 -6.79 5.38
N PHE A 20 -8.94 -7.10 6.59
CA PHE A 20 -7.95 -8.15 6.83
C PHE A 20 -8.35 -9.52 6.26
N PRO A 21 -9.58 -10.04 6.47
CA PRO A 21 -9.98 -11.32 5.91
C PRO A 21 -9.89 -11.34 4.38
N ALA A 22 -10.35 -10.27 3.72
CA ALA A 22 -10.29 -10.14 2.27
C ALA A 22 -8.86 -10.04 1.75
N LEU A 23 -8.00 -9.28 2.43
CA LEU A 23 -6.58 -9.17 2.07
C LEU A 23 -5.86 -10.52 2.17
N LEU A 24 -6.17 -11.30 3.20
CA LEU A 24 -5.61 -12.64 3.39
C LEU A 24 -6.05 -13.60 2.28
N VAL A 25 -7.34 -13.61 1.94
CA VAL A 25 -7.86 -14.47 0.86
C VAL A 25 -7.30 -14.07 -0.50
N ASN A 26 -7.28 -12.78 -0.84
CA ASN A 26 -6.65 -12.30 -2.08
C ASN A 26 -5.15 -12.64 -2.10
N GLY A 27 -4.44 -12.53 -0.98
CA GLY A 27 -3.03 -12.92 -0.90
C GLY A 27 -2.78 -14.41 -1.18
N ILE A 28 -3.61 -15.29 -0.63
CA ILE A 28 -3.55 -16.74 -0.92
C ILE A 28 -3.84 -17.00 -2.39
N LEU A 29 -4.90 -16.40 -2.93
CA LEU A 29 -5.28 -16.54 -4.34
C LEU A 29 -4.18 -16.03 -5.28
N PHE A 30 -3.50 -14.94 -4.93
CA PHE A 30 -2.37 -14.44 -5.70
C PHE A 30 -1.25 -15.49 -5.82
N VAL A 31 -0.83 -16.10 -4.69
CA VAL A 31 0.18 -17.17 -4.68
C VAL A 31 -0.24 -18.35 -5.56
N LEU A 32 -1.53 -18.71 -5.56
CA LEU A 32 -2.09 -19.75 -6.42
C LEU A 32 -2.14 -19.39 -7.91
N THR A 33 -1.81 -18.17 -8.31
CA THR A 33 -1.85 -17.75 -9.72
C THR A 33 -0.47 -17.54 -10.34
N VAL A 34 0.60 -17.64 -9.54
CA VAL A 34 1.98 -17.31 -9.96
C VAL A 34 2.41 -18.09 -11.21
N TRP A 35 1.94 -19.33 -11.37
CA TRP A 35 2.30 -20.21 -12.50
C TRP A 35 1.47 -20.00 -13.77
N ILE A 36 0.46 -19.12 -13.76
CA ILE A 36 -0.38 -18.83 -14.93
C ILE A 36 -0.04 -17.41 -15.40
N PRO A 37 0.89 -17.21 -16.34
CA PRO A 37 1.52 -15.90 -16.57
C PRO A 37 0.54 -14.74 -16.83
N TYR A 38 -0.43 -14.92 -17.74
CA TYR A 38 -1.40 -13.88 -18.06
C TYR A 38 -2.37 -13.58 -16.90
N LEU A 39 -2.72 -14.60 -16.12
CA LEU A 39 -3.55 -14.43 -14.93
C LEU A 39 -2.77 -13.75 -13.81
N ASN A 40 -1.51 -14.15 -13.61
CA ASN A 40 -0.57 -13.58 -12.63
C ASN A 40 -0.37 -12.08 -12.85
N VAL A 41 -0.25 -11.63 -14.11
CA VAL A 41 -0.18 -10.20 -14.42
C VAL A 41 -1.43 -9.47 -13.92
N GLY A 42 -2.62 -9.99 -14.21
CA GLY A 42 -3.87 -9.40 -13.73
C GLY A 42 -3.98 -9.36 -12.22
N THR A 43 -3.64 -10.46 -11.55
CA THR A 43 -3.73 -10.57 -10.09
C THR A 43 -2.67 -9.72 -9.39
N LEU A 44 -1.47 -9.56 -9.96
CA LEU A 44 -0.46 -8.61 -9.49
C LEU A 44 -0.97 -7.17 -9.55
N ILE A 45 -1.58 -6.77 -10.67
CA ILE A 45 -2.18 -5.44 -10.82
C ILE A 45 -3.33 -5.25 -9.84
N GLY A 46 -4.15 -6.28 -9.63
CA GLY A 46 -5.18 -6.28 -8.60
C GLY A 46 -4.61 -6.09 -7.19
N MET A 47 -3.52 -6.78 -6.84
CA MET A 47 -2.81 -6.63 -5.57
C MET A 47 -2.29 -5.20 -5.36
N ILE A 48 -1.72 -4.60 -6.41
CA ILE A 48 -1.26 -3.21 -6.39
C ILE A 48 -2.43 -2.26 -6.15
N ASN A 49 -3.62 -2.53 -6.72
CA ASN A 49 -4.79 -1.67 -6.63
C ASN A 49 -5.61 -1.83 -5.34
N LEU A 50 -5.27 -2.80 -4.48
CA LEU A 50 -6.00 -3.05 -3.23
C LEU A 50 -6.20 -1.78 -2.37
N PRO A 51 -5.21 -0.87 -2.21
CA PRO A 51 -5.42 0.37 -1.48
C PRO A 51 -6.53 1.26 -2.05
N ALA A 52 -6.59 1.40 -3.38
CA ALA A 52 -7.63 2.21 -4.02
C ALA A 52 -9.03 1.56 -3.88
N ARG A 53 -9.10 0.23 -3.86
CA ARG A 53 -10.36 -0.50 -3.60
C ARG A 53 -10.80 -0.41 -2.14
N MET A 54 -9.86 -0.53 -1.22
CA MET A 54 -10.09 -0.33 0.22
C MET A 54 -10.54 1.10 0.55
N ALA A 55 -10.14 2.10 -0.24
CA ALA A 55 -10.57 3.48 -0.04
C ALA A 55 -12.09 3.69 -0.22
N ARG A 56 -12.79 2.74 -0.86
CA ARG A 56 -14.24 2.81 -1.12
C ARG A 56 -15.03 2.31 0.09
N ASP A 57 -16.24 2.85 0.28
CA ASP A 57 -17.08 2.52 1.44
C ASP A 57 -17.74 1.13 1.34
N GLU A 58 -17.79 0.55 0.15
CA GLU A 58 -18.42 -0.76 -0.17
C GLU A 58 -17.66 -1.98 0.39
N GLY A 59 -16.42 -1.79 0.88
CA GLY A 59 -15.57 -2.87 1.38
C GLY A 59 -14.82 -3.64 0.29
N LEU A 60 -13.86 -4.47 0.70
CA LEU A 60 -12.99 -5.21 -0.20
C LEU A 60 -13.53 -6.62 -0.50
N SER A 61 -13.67 -6.97 -1.78
CA SER A 61 -14.06 -8.33 -2.19
C SER A 61 -12.93 -9.33 -1.94
N MET A 62 -13.30 -10.56 -1.56
CA MET A 62 -12.37 -11.69 -1.35
C MET A 62 -11.69 -12.16 -2.64
N THR A 63 -12.25 -11.82 -3.80
CA THR A 63 -11.73 -12.17 -5.13
C THR A 63 -11.44 -10.94 -5.99
N GLU A 64 -11.28 -9.77 -5.35
CA GLU A 64 -11.06 -8.49 -6.04
C GLU A 64 -9.97 -8.59 -7.10
N ILE A 65 -8.84 -9.25 -6.82
CA ILE A 65 -7.70 -9.35 -7.74
C ILE A 65 -8.00 -9.99 -9.10
N PHE A 66 -9.14 -10.67 -9.25
CA PHE A 66 -9.54 -11.31 -10.51
C PHE A 66 -10.37 -10.43 -11.43
N ASP A 67 -10.70 -9.20 -11.01
CA ASP A 67 -11.47 -8.26 -11.83
C ASP A 67 -10.83 -8.12 -13.23
N PRO A 68 -11.60 -8.36 -14.31
CA PRO A 68 -11.09 -8.25 -15.69
C PRO A 68 -10.41 -6.92 -16.01
N LYS A 69 -10.79 -5.82 -15.35
CA LYS A 69 -10.18 -4.48 -15.58
C LYS A 69 -8.66 -4.48 -15.38
N TYR A 70 -8.14 -5.32 -14.49
CA TYR A 70 -6.70 -5.39 -14.20
C TYR A 70 -5.86 -5.98 -15.33
N ARG A 71 -6.50 -6.58 -16.35
CA ARG A 71 -5.81 -7.19 -17.51
C ARG A 71 -5.99 -6.40 -18.80
N GLN A 72 -6.86 -5.40 -18.83
CA GLN A 72 -7.17 -4.65 -20.05
C GLN A 72 -6.04 -3.68 -20.43
N HIS A 73 -5.49 -2.95 -19.45
CA HIS A 73 -4.50 -1.89 -19.67
C HIS A 73 -3.16 -2.17 -18.94
N PHE A 74 -2.73 -3.43 -18.88
CA PHE A 74 -1.53 -3.80 -18.14
C PHE A 74 -0.26 -3.10 -18.65
N GLY A 75 -0.18 -2.79 -19.95
CA GLY A 75 0.95 -2.06 -20.55
C GLY A 75 1.17 -0.68 -19.92
N GLU A 76 0.11 0.09 -19.69
CA GLU A 76 0.18 1.41 -19.05
C GLU A 76 0.64 1.31 -17.59
N VAL A 77 0.20 0.27 -16.88
CA VAL A 77 0.64 -0.02 -15.51
C VAL A 77 2.14 -0.31 -15.47
N PHE A 78 2.64 -1.18 -16.35
CA PHE A 78 4.08 -1.48 -16.42
C PHE A 78 4.91 -0.28 -16.87
N LEU A 79 4.42 0.53 -17.81
CA LEU A 79 5.09 1.76 -18.20
C LEU A 79 5.21 2.72 -17.01
N THR A 80 4.14 2.87 -16.23
CA THR A 80 4.13 3.70 -15.02
C THR A 80 5.09 3.16 -13.97
N LEU A 81 5.08 1.85 -13.71
CA LEU A 81 6.02 1.20 -12.79
C LEU A 81 7.47 1.42 -13.22
N GLY A 82 7.77 1.27 -14.51
CA GLY A 82 9.10 1.49 -15.07
C GLY A 82 9.55 2.95 -14.92
N LEU A 83 8.71 3.91 -15.30
CA LEU A 83 9.01 5.34 -15.18
C LEU A 83 9.22 5.78 -13.73
N VAL A 84 8.32 5.35 -12.84
CA VAL A 84 8.42 5.66 -11.40
C VAL A 84 9.68 5.03 -10.82
N GLY A 85 9.94 3.75 -11.10
CA GLY A 85 11.11 3.03 -10.62
C GLY A 85 12.41 3.68 -11.07
N MET A 86 12.54 3.98 -12.37
CA MET A 86 13.73 4.63 -12.91
C MET A 86 13.94 6.04 -12.36
N GLY A 87 12.88 6.86 -12.27
CA GLY A 87 13.02 8.20 -11.71
C GLY A 87 13.38 8.19 -10.23
N VAL A 88 12.79 7.30 -9.43
CA VAL A 88 13.17 7.12 -8.00
C VAL A 88 14.61 6.63 -7.87
N LEU A 89 15.06 5.71 -8.73
CA LEU A 89 16.45 5.25 -8.77
C LEU A 89 17.43 6.43 -8.98
N PHE A 90 17.24 7.24 -10.02
CA PHE A 90 18.10 8.39 -10.26
C PHE A 90 18.02 9.45 -9.15
N ALA A 91 16.82 9.70 -8.62
CA ALA A 91 16.63 10.60 -7.49
C ALA A 91 17.36 10.14 -6.22
N SER A 92 17.45 8.83 -6.00
CA SER A 92 18.14 8.25 -4.83
C SER A 92 19.65 8.51 -4.85
N MET A 93 20.27 8.58 -6.04
CA MET A 93 21.68 8.94 -6.19
C MET A 93 21.99 10.37 -5.71
N LEU A 94 20.97 11.23 -5.68
CA LEU A 94 21.03 12.61 -5.17
C LEU A 94 20.43 12.75 -3.77
N LEU A 95 20.19 11.65 -3.06
CA LEU A 95 19.56 11.59 -1.73
C LEU A 95 18.12 12.14 -1.66
N VAL A 96 17.48 12.39 -2.80
CA VAL A 96 16.08 12.88 -2.89
C VAL A 96 15.09 11.78 -3.30
N GLY A 97 15.56 10.55 -3.44
CA GLY A 97 14.74 9.37 -3.78
C GLY A 97 13.47 9.22 -2.93
N PRO A 98 13.53 9.29 -1.59
CA PRO A 98 12.34 9.20 -0.73
C PRO A 98 11.31 10.30 -1.00
N ILE A 99 11.76 11.51 -1.34
CA ILE A 99 10.87 12.66 -1.63
C ILE A 99 10.10 12.39 -2.93
N LEU A 100 10.79 11.86 -3.95
CA LEU A 100 10.17 11.53 -5.23
C LEU A 100 9.25 10.30 -5.12
N GLN A 101 9.65 9.30 -4.33
CA GLN A 101 8.82 8.13 -4.07
C GLN A 101 7.49 8.51 -3.43
N ILE A 102 7.49 9.45 -2.47
CA ILE A 102 6.26 9.99 -1.91
C ILE A 102 5.47 10.76 -2.97
N ALA A 103 6.15 11.60 -3.76
CA ALA A 103 5.49 12.38 -4.81
C ALA A 103 4.74 11.51 -5.82
N TRP A 104 5.30 10.35 -6.17
CA TRP A 104 4.77 9.44 -7.18
C TRP A 104 4.06 8.21 -6.59
N SER A 105 3.84 8.19 -5.27
CA SER A 105 3.24 7.06 -4.54
C SER A 105 1.83 6.67 -5.04
N LEU A 106 1.08 7.61 -5.61
CA LEU A 106 -0.28 7.36 -6.10
C LEU A 106 -0.33 7.07 -7.60
N ALA A 107 0.76 7.27 -8.34
CA ALA A 107 0.75 7.25 -9.80
C ALA A 107 0.17 5.95 -10.36
N VAL A 108 0.61 4.80 -9.86
CA VAL A 108 0.16 3.49 -10.32
C VAL A 108 -1.33 3.26 -9.98
N LEU A 109 -1.78 3.68 -8.79
CA LEU A 109 -3.18 3.59 -8.39
C LEU A 109 -4.08 4.48 -9.26
N LEU A 110 -3.59 5.64 -9.69
CA LEU A 110 -4.31 6.56 -10.56
C LEU A 110 -4.48 6.02 -11.99
N VAL A 111 -3.47 5.30 -12.51
CA VAL A 111 -3.60 4.59 -13.78
C VAL A 111 -4.66 3.49 -13.67
N ILE A 112 -4.59 2.65 -12.64
CA ILE A 112 -5.47 1.49 -12.51
C ILE A 112 -6.92 1.90 -12.18
N ASP A 113 -7.11 2.79 -11.20
CA ASP A 113 -8.44 3.12 -10.68
C ASP A 113 -9.15 4.20 -11.51
N LYS A 114 -8.39 5.15 -12.09
CA LYS A 114 -8.94 6.27 -12.85
C LYS A 114 -8.64 6.22 -14.35
N GLY A 115 -7.95 5.19 -14.85
CA GLY A 115 -7.65 5.03 -16.28
C GLY A 115 -6.79 6.17 -16.87
N MET A 116 -5.93 6.78 -16.04
CA MET A 116 -5.08 7.89 -16.50
C MET A 116 -3.90 7.40 -17.32
N GLU A 117 -3.53 8.18 -18.33
CA GLU A 117 -2.25 8.02 -19.04
C GLU A 117 -1.06 8.10 -18.06
N PRO A 118 -0.01 7.27 -18.21
CA PRO A 118 1.09 7.16 -17.25
C PRO A 118 1.75 8.48 -16.84
N LEU A 119 2.10 9.34 -17.79
CA LEU A 119 2.74 10.63 -17.50
C LEU A 119 1.78 11.60 -16.80
N ALA A 120 0.50 11.57 -17.16
CA ALA A 120 -0.53 12.36 -16.49
C ALA A 120 -0.74 11.88 -15.05
N ALA A 121 -0.73 10.57 -14.81
CA ALA A 121 -0.86 9.98 -13.48
C ALA A 121 0.33 10.34 -12.56
N ILE A 122 1.55 10.31 -13.08
CA ILE A 122 2.76 10.73 -12.35
C ILE A 122 2.68 12.20 -11.93
N ARG A 123 2.28 13.08 -12.86
CA ARG A 123 2.11 14.50 -12.58
C ARG A 123 0.98 14.73 -11.57
N LYS A 124 -0.18 14.12 -11.78
CA LYS A 124 -1.32 14.22 -10.86
C LYS A 124 -0.97 13.71 -9.47
N SER A 125 -0.24 12.60 -9.34
CA SER A 125 0.26 12.12 -8.05
C SER A 125 1.13 13.17 -7.36
N SER A 126 2.01 13.84 -8.12
CA SER A 126 2.88 14.89 -7.57
C SER A 126 2.07 16.09 -7.09
N ASP A 127 1.03 16.47 -7.83
CA ASP A 127 0.14 17.58 -7.48
C ASP A 127 -0.71 17.24 -6.24
N LEU A 128 -1.25 16.03 -6.16
CA LEU A 128 -2.07 15.57 -5.04
C LEU A 128 -1.27 15.45 -3.73
N THR A 129 -0.02 14.99 -3.83
CA THR A 129 0.87 14.85 -2.68
C THR A 129 1.58 16.15 -2.33
N TYR A 130 1.47 17.19 -3.16
CA TYR A 130 2.04 18.51 -2.91
C TYR A 130 1.46 19.10 -1.62
N GLY A 131 2.33 19.66 -0.77
CA GLY A 131 1.95 20.16 0.56
C GLY A 131 1.69 19.07 1.63
N ASN A 132 1.63 17.80 1.25
CA ASN A 132 1.34 16.67 2.15
C ASN A 132 2.50 15.69 2.35
N LYS A 133 3.62 15.85 1.62
CA LYS A 133 4.76 14.92 1.65
C LYS A 133 5.28 14.60 3.04
N TRP A 134 5.40 15.63 3.90
CA TRP A 134 5.82 15.45 5.29
C TRP A 134 4.82 14.65 6.11
N ALA A 135 3.52 14.91 5.95
CA ALA A 135 2.49 14.15 6.65
C ALA A 135 2.48 12.69 6.22
N ILE A 136 2.65 12.41 4.92
CA ILE A 136 2.78 11.05 4.39
C ILE A 136 4.03 10.37 4.96
N PHE A 137 5.19 11.04 4.92
CA PHE A 137 6.44 10.54 5.49
C PHE A 137 6.28 10.17 6.96
N PHE A 138 5.77 11.10 7.78
CA PHE A 138 5.60 10.87 9.21
C PHE A 138 4.54 9.81 9.51
N ALA A 139 3.51 9.64 8.67
CA ALA A 139 2.54 8.56 8.84
C ALA A 139 3.23 7.19 8.78
N TYR A 140 4.05 6.92 7.75
CA TYR A 140 4.80 5.67 7.69
C TYR A 140 5.89 5.60 8.76
N PHE A 141 6.64 6.67 8.98
CA PHE A 141 7.76 6.69 9.92
C PHE A 141 7.30 6.38 11.35
N LEU A 142 6.26 7.07 11.83
CA LEU A 142 5.72 6.85 13.18
C LEU A 142 5.09 5.46 13.30
N PHE A 143 4.38 5.00 12.27
CA PHE A 143 3.82 3.65 12.27
C PHE A 143 4.92 2.58 12.35
N MET A 144 5.97 2.69 11.54
CA MET A 144 7.08 1.74 11.53
C MET A 144 7.84 1.72 12.86
N ILE A 145 8.09 2.90 13.46
CA ILE A 145 8.69 2.98 14.81
C ILE A 145 7.79 2.31 15.83
N GLY A 146 6.48 2.62 15.84
CA GLY A 146 5.53 2.03 16.77
C GLY A 146 5.46 0.50 16.63
N ALA A 147 5.36 0.00 15.40
CA ALA A 147 5.34 -1.44 15.12
C ALA A 147 6.64 -2.13 15.58
N TYR A 148 7.79 -1.51 15.33
CA TYR A 148 9.09 -2.04 15.77
C TYR A 148 9.20 -2.13 17.29
N ILE A 149 8.78 -1.07 18.01
CA ILE A 149 8.74 -1.06 19.48
C ILE A 149 7.83 -2.19 20.01
N VAL A 150 6.65 -2.37 19.43
CA VAL A 150 5.71 -3.44 19.82
C VAL A 150 6.35 -4.83 19.62
N ILE A 151 7.01 -5.07 18.48
CA ILE A 151 7.71 -6.33 18.22
C ILE A 151 8.81 -6.58 19.27
N LEU A 152 9.63 -5.58 19.58
CA LEU A 152 10.70 -5.71 20.57
C LEU A 152 10.15 -6.01 21.97
N LEU A 153 9.08 -5.32 22.39
CA LEU A 153 8.43 -5.56 23.67
C LEU A 153 7.87 -6.99 23.75
N LEU A 154 7.17 -7.45 22.72
CA LEU A 154 6.62 -8.80 22.68
C LEU A 154 7.72 -9.87 22.67
N ALA A 155 8.80 -9.66 21.93
CA ALA A 155 9.95 -10.56 21.95
C ALA A 155 10.60 -10.60 23.34
N TRP A 156 10.76 -9.44 23.99
CA TRP A 156 11.32 -9.34 25.33
C TRP A 156 10.44 -10.05 26.38
N ILE A 157 9.14 -9.78 26.40
CA ILE A 157 8.19 -10.43 27.31
C ILE A 157 8.14 -11.93 27.03
N GLY A 158 8.02 -12.32 25.76
CA GLY A 158 7.93 -13.72 25.36
C GLY A 158 9.17 -14.54 25.72
N SER A 159 10.36 -13.93 25.68
CA SER A 159 11.60 -14.56 26.14
C SER A 159 11.58 -14.97 27.63
N LYS A 160 10.68 -14.38 28.42
CA LYS A 160 10.50 -14.71 29.84
C LYS A 160 9.47 -15.81 30.11
N ILE A 161 8.70 -16.22 29.10
CA ILE A 161 7.62 -17.20 29.24
C ILE A 161 8.03 -18.51 28.56
N ALA A 162 8.11 -18.51 27.23
CA ALA A 162 8.51 -19.63 26.40
C ALA A 162 8.81 -19.12 25.00
N ALA A 163 9.94 -19.54 24.42
CA ALA A 163 10.39 -19.08 23.11
C ALA A 163 9.36 -19.32 21.99
N PHE A 164 8.63 -20.44 22.06
CA PHE A 164 7.57 -20.75 21.10
C PHE A 164 6.39 -19.77 21.16
N LEU A 165 5.90 -19.45 22.36
CA LEU A 165 4.82 -18.48 22.57
C LEU A 165 5.25 -17.07 22.14
N ALA A 166 6.51 -16.70 22.44
CA ALA A 166 7.11 -15.44 21.96
C ALA A 166 7.08 -15.35 20.42
N GLY A 167 7.51 -16.42 19.76
CA GLY A 167 7.51 -16.51 18.30
C GLY A 167 6.11 -16.39 17.70
N LEU A 168 5.12 -17.06 18.29
CA LEU A 168 3.73 -16.99 17.82
C LEU A 168 3.14 -15.57 17.94
N LEU A 169 3.41 -14.87 19.04
CA LEU A 169 2.94 -13.49 19.24
C LEU A 169 3.57 -12.52 18.24
N VAL A 170 4.89 -12.61 18.03
CA VAL A 170 5.60 -11.79 17.04
C VAL A 170 5.09 -12.09 15.64
N PHE A 171 4.89 -13.37 15.30
CA PHE A 171 4.33 -13.78 14.01
C PHE A 171 2.94 -13.17 13.77
N ALA A 172 2.05 -13.22 14.77
CA ALA A 172 0.73 -12.62 14.68
C ALA A 172 0.78 -11.11 14.41
N VAL A 173 1.69 -10.37 15.07
CA VAL A 173 1.86 -8.93 14.83
C VAL A 173 2.41 -8.65 13.44
N VAL A 174 3.45 -9.37 13.01
CA VAL A 174 4.03 -9.22 11.66
C VAL A 174 2.98 -9.45 10.58
N LEU A 175 2.10 -10.43 10.78
CA LEU A 175 1.01 -10.73 9.86
C LEU A 175 -0.01 -9.58 9.74
N LEU A 176 -0.18 -8.75 10.78
CA LEU A 176 -1.06 -7.58 10.77
C LEU A 176 -0.41 -6.32 10.18
N ILE A 177 0.93 -6.23 10.15
CA ILE A 177 1.63 -5.03 9.65
C ILE A 177 1.30 -4.76 8.18
N PHE A 178 1.34 -5.79 7.33
CA PHE A 178 1.08 -5.62 5.90
C PHE A 178 -0.34 -5.08 5.60
N PRO A 179 -1.42 -5.68 6.15
CA PRO A 179 -2.77 -5.13 6.03
C PRO A 179 -2.90 -3.67 6.50
N ILE A 180 -2.22 -3.30 7.59
CA ILE A 180 -2.26 -1.93 8.11
C ILE A 180 -1.54 -0.97 7.16
N ILE A 181 -0.40 -1.34 6.59
CA ILE A 181 0.30 -0.52 5.59
C ILE A 181 -0.60 -0.28 4.37
N LEU A 182 -1.30 -1.31 3.89
CA LEU A 182 -2.27 -1.15 2.80
C LEU A 182 -3.45 -0.24 3.22
N GLY A 183 -3.89 -0.32 4.48
CA GLY A 183 -4.89 0.58 5.03
C GLY A 183 -4.43 2.04 5.09
N ILE A 184 -3.17 2.30 5.48
CA ILE A 184 -2.56 3.64 5.45
C ILE A 184 -2.50 4.16 4.01
N ASN A 185 -2.06 3.33 3.06
CA ASN A 185 -2.06 3.67 1.63
C ASN A 185 -3.47 4.03 1.14
N ALA A 186 -4.46 3.25 1.54
CA ALA A 186 -5.86 3.44 1.16
C ALA A 186 -6.43 4.74 1.72
N GLU A 187 -6.13 5.08 2.99
CA GLU A 187 -6.56 6.33 3.62
C GLU A 187 -5.90 7.55 2.96
N ILE A 188 -4.60 7.48 2.65
CA ILE A 188 -3.90 8.53 1.90
C ILE A 188 -4.54 8.71 0.52
N TYR A 189 -4.75 7.59 -0.19
CA TYR A 189 -5.40 7.61 -1.50
C TYR A 189 -6.80 8.23 -1.41
N LYS A 190 -7.65 7.78 -0.47
CA LYS A 190 -9.00 8.29 -0.24
C LYS A 190 -8.99 9.80 -0.04
N LYS A 191 -8.21 10.30 0.92
CA LYS A 191 -8.17 11.73 1.27
C LYS A 191 -7.63 12.62 0.16
N LEU A 192 -6.67 12.13 -0.62
CA LEU A 192 -6.04 12.91 -1.68
C LEU A 192 -6.79 12.83 -3.02
N THR A 193 -7.60 11.79 -3.27
CA THR A 193 -8.29 11.60 -4.56
C THR A 193 -9.78 11.89 -4.54
N SER A 194 -10.42 11.98 -3.37
CA SER A 194 -11.86 12.24 -3.20
C SER A 194 -12.29 13.70 -3.46
N ASN A 195 -11.34 14.64 -3.55
CA ASN A 195 -11.61 16.07 -3.77
C ASN A 195 -10.97 16.59 -5.07
N GLY A 196 -10.84 15.73 -6.09
CA GLY A 196 -10.26 16.12 -7.38
C GLY A 196 -10.83 15.38 -8.56
#